data_AF-A0A2G9MXX9-F1
#
_entry.id   AF-A0A2G9MXX9-F1
#
_cell.length_a   1.000
_cell.length_b   1.000
_cell.length_c   1.000
_cell.angle_alpha   90.00
_cell.angle_beta   90.00
_cell.angle_gamma   90.00
#
_symmetry.space_group_name_H-M   'P 1'
#
loop_
_entity.id
_entity.type
_entity.pdbx_description
1 polymer ?
#
loop_
_entity_poly.entity_id
_entity_poly.type
_entity_poly.pdbx_seq_one_letter_code
_entity_poly.pdbx_strand_id
1 'polypeptide(L)'
;MADLLFCAKYPFTKEAREYVKESEAKISDEIIARAKKRVLSALLEGEIPKFSEVLSENLPKEIFSYAASRMIVSQTKGRYFISRYAVAEAKRAGKYLSTEEDGNFSKALLEFGIQFSREGKDTFKIPVLKYLKYSPKSIDYKLVNREVKGGAVFCTKQQLARIAEEAVKKSIETSLPIKAKVPS
;
A
#
# COMPACT_ATOMS: atom_id res chain seq x y z
N MET A 1 15.68 -14.20 -4.07
CA MET A 1 14.60 -14.85 -3.28
C MET A 1 13.75 -13.72 -2.71
N ALA A 2 12.44 -13.71 -2.95
CA ALA A 2 11.56 -12.62 -2.52
C ALA A 2 11.50 -12.54 -0.99
N ASP A 3 11.53 -11.33 -0.43
CA ASP A 3 11.26 -11.12 0.98
C ASP A 3 9.74 -11.23 1.20
N LEU A 4 9.29 -12.41 1.64
CA LEU A 4 7.87 -12.70 1.82
C LEU A 4 7.21 -11.84 2.89
N LEU A 5 7.96 -11.41 3.92
CA LEU A 5 7.43 -10.55 4.96
C LEU A 5 7.18 -9.15 4.40
N PHE A 6 8.14 -8.61 3.65
CA PHE A 6 7.97 -7.36 2.91
C PHE A 6 6.78 -7.45 1.94
N CYS A 7 6.68 -8.51 1.15
CA CYS A 7 5.58 -8.71 0.21
C CYS A 7 4.21 -8.79 0.89
N ALA A 8 4.12 -9.46 2.04
CA ALA A 8 2.87 -9.57 2.81
C ALA A 8 2.46 -8.24 3.46
N LYS A 9 3.42 -7.42 3.91
CA LYS A 9 3.18 -6.06 4.42
C LYS A 9 2.77 -5.09 3.31
N TYR A 10 3.39 -5.22 2.13
CA TYR A 10 3.23 -4.32 0.99
C TYR A 10 2.87 -5.06 -0.31
N PRO A 11 1.68 -5.70 -0.36
CA PRO A 11 1.32 -6.59 -1.46
C PRO A 11 1.00 -5.84 -2.78
N PHE A 12 1.00 -4.50 -2.76
CA PHE A 12 0.88 -3.65 -3.94
C PHE A 12 2.22 -3.46 -4.70
N THR A 13 3.34 -3.85 -4.11
CA THR A 13 4.68 -3.66 -4.69
C THR A 13 4.90 -4.52 -5.92
N LYS A 14 5.88 -4.16 -6.75
CA LYS A 14 6.32 -4.95 -7.91
C LYS A 14 6.81 -6.32 -7.46
N GLU A 15 7.61 -6.40 -6.41
CA GLU A 15 8.13 -7.66 -5.88
C GLU A 15 7.02 -8.62 -5.44
N ALA A 16 5.98 -8.13 -4.74
CA ALA A 16 4.84 -8.95 -4.38
C ALA A 16 4.07 -9.47 -5.61
N ARG A 17 3.94 -8.63 -6.66
CA ARG A 17 3.31 -9.03 -7.92
C ARG A 17 4.13 -10.07 -8.68
N GLU A 18 5.45 -9.91 -8.70
CA GLU A 18 6.37 -10.87 -9.31
C GLU A 18 6.32 -12.22 -8.58
N TYR A 19 6.31 -12.20 -7.25
CA TYR A 19 6.11 -13.41 -6.44
C TYR A 19 4.82 -14.14 -6.80
N VAL A 20 3.68 -13.43 -6.90
CA VAL A 20 2.40 -14.05 -7.31
C VAL A 20 2.45 -14.59 -8.73
N LYS A 21 3.17 -13.94 -9.65
CA LYS A 21 3.27 -14.34 -11.06
C LYS A 21 4.15 -15.58 -11.24
N GLU A 22 5.24 -15.69 -10.49
CA GLU A 22 6.19 -16.79 -10.57
C GLU A 22 5.75 -18.00 -9.74
N SER A 23 4.89 -17.80 -8.75
CA SER A 23 4.36 -18.87 -7.93
C SER A 23 3.32 -19.69 -8.70
N GLU A 24 3.50 -21.01 -8.72
CA GLU A 24 2.51 -21.96 -9.24
C GLU A 24 1.34 -22.21 -8.27
N ALA A 25 1.26 -21.46 -7.17
CA ALA A 25 0.25 -21.69 -6.15
C ALA A 25 -1.15 -21.42 -6.68
N LYS A 26 -2.01 -22.43 -6.55
CA LYS A 26 -3.43 -22.33 -6.89
C LYS A 26 -4.15 -21.53 -5.80
N ILE A 27 -5.13 -20.72 -6.23
CA ILE A 27 -6.07 -20.08 -5.31
C ILE A 27 -6.88 -21.18 -4.62
N SER A 28 -6.62 -21.39 -3.33
CA SER A 28 -7.35 -22.34 -2.48
C SER A 28 -8.57 -21.68 -1.83
N ASP A 29 -9.49 -22.49 -1.31
CA ASP A 29 -10.65 -22.01 -0.56
C ASP A 29 -10.24 -21.15 0.65
N GLU A 30 -9.12 -21.48 1.28
CA GLU A 30 -8.56 -20.70 2.39
C GLU A 30 -8.15 -19.29 1.94
N ILE A 31 -7.47 -19.16 0.79
CA ILE A 31 -7.10 -17.87 0.21
C ILE A 31 -8.35 -17.06 -0.12
N ILE A 32 -9.39 -17.69 -0.68
CA ILE A 32 -10.67 -17.04 -0.99
C ILE A 32 -11.36 -16.57 0.29
N ALA A 33 -11.39 -17.39 1.33
CA ALA A 33 -11.98 -17.03 2.62
C ALA A 33 -11.26 -15.84 3.25
N ARG A 34 -9.92 -15.82 3.24
CA ARG A 34 -9.11 -14.69 3.71
C ARG A 34 -9.36 -13.43 2.89
N ALA A 35 -9.45 -13.55 1.57
CA ALA A 35 -9.76 -12.44 0.69
C ALA A 35 -11.15 -11.85 0.96
N LYS A 36 -12.18 -12.70 1.10
CA LYS A 36 -13.52 -12.25 1.49
C LYS A 36 -13.51 -11.52 2.84
N LYS A 37 -12.85 -12.09 3.85
CA LYS A 37 -12.71 -11.44 5.16
C LYS A 37 -12.02 -10.08 5.04
N ARG A 38 -10.93 -10.00 4.28
CA ARG A 38 -10.18 -8.76 4.02
C ARG A 38 -11.03 -7.68 3.36
N VAL A 39 -11.82 -8.04 2.34
CA VAL A 39 -12.78 -7.13 1.70
C VAL A 39 -13.86 -6.70 2.68
N LEU A 40 -14.46 -7.63 3.43
CA LEU A 40 -15.53 -7.31 4.38
C LEU A 40 -15.04 -6.40 5.52
N SER A 41 -13.87 -6.64 6.11
CA SER A 41 -13.27 -5.72 7.08
C SER A 41 -13.11 -4.31 6.49
N ALA A 42 -12.60 -4.21 5.25
CA ALA A 42 -12.49 -2.91 4.60
C ALA A 42 -13.87 -2.23 4.37
N LEU A 43 -14.88 -2.97 3.92
CA LEU A 43 -16.18 -2.45 3.52
C LEU A 43 -17.16 -2.25 4.67
N LEU A 44 -17.01 -2.95 5.79
CA LEU A 44 -17.87 -2.85 6.95
C LEU A 44 -17.17 -2.01 8.03
N GLU A 45 -15.99 -2.43 8.47
CA GLU A 45 -15.25 -1.84 9.60
C GLU A 45 -14.43 -0.61 9.18
N GLY A 46 -14.02 -0.52 7.91
CA GLY A 46 -13.25 0.62 7.40
C GLY A 46 -11.75 0.52 7.69
N GLU A 47 -11.31 -0.63 8.18
CA GLU A 47 -9.92 -0.98 8.36
C GLU A 47 -9.67 -2.44 8.03
N ILE A 48 -8.42 -2.76 7.75
CA ILE A 48 -7.96 -4.14 7.61
C ILE A 48 -6.90 -4.34 8.70
N PRO A 49 -7.04 -5.34 9.57
CA PRO A 49 -6.08 -5.58 10.64
C PRO A 49 -4.73 -6.03 10.08
N LYS A 50 -3.66 -5.81 10.86
CA LYS A 50 -2.36 -6.42 10.59
C LYS A 50 -2.49 -7.95 10.70
N PHE A 51 -1.75 -8.68 9.87
CA PHE A 51 -1.65 -10.13 10.00
C PHE A 51 -0.64 -10.49 11.10
N SER A 52 -0.73 -11.72 11.61
CA SER A 52 0.26 -12.25 12.55
C SER A 52 1.55 -12.60 11.80
N GLU A 53 2.62 -11.86 12.08
CA GLU A 53 3.94 -12.06 11.47
C GLU A 53 4.66 -13.33 11.97
N VAL A 54 4.17 -13.94 13.06
CA VAL A 54 4.77 -15.12 13.72
C VAL A 54 4.62 -16.40 12.88
N LEU A 55 3.57 -16.48 12.07
CA LEU A 55 3.25 -17.67 11.27
C LEU A 55 3.75 -17.48 9.84
N SER A 56 5.02 -17.80 9.59
CA SER A 56 5.68 -17.62 8.28
C SER A 56 4.96 -18.33 7.12
N GLU A 57 4.34 -19.49 7.39
CA GLU A 57 3.49 -20.23 6.46
C GLU A 57 2.27 -19.43 5.96
N ASN A 58 1.87 -18.39 6.68
CA ASN A 58 0.76 -17.51 6.30
C ASN A 58 1.19 -16.38 5.37
N LEU A 59 2.48 -16.11 5.20
CA LEU A 59 2.97 -15.02 4.34
C LEU A 59 2.52 -15.19 2.88
N PRO A 60 2.68 -16.35 2.23
CA PRO A 60 2.15 -16.57 0.88
C PRO A 60 0.65 -16.33 0.83
N LYS A 61 -0.10 -16.95 1.75
CA LYS A 61 -1.56 -16.83 1.83
C LYS A 61 -2.00 -15.38 1.98
N GLU A 62 -1.27 -14.57 2.73
CA GLU A 62 -1.54 -13.14 2.89
C GLU A 62 -1.36 -12.38 1.57
N ILE A 63 -0.27 -12.63 0.84
CA ILE A 63 0.00 -12.02 -0.46
C ILE A 63 -1.08 -12.41 -1.48
N PHE A 64 -1.41 -13.69 -1.57
CA PHE A 64 -2.47 -14.18 -2.45
C PHE A 64 -3.86 -13.66 -2.06
N SER A 65 -4.14 -13.51 -0.76
CA SER A 65 -5.41 -12.95 -0.29
C SER A 65 -5.62 -11.52 -0.78
N TYR A 66 -4.56 -10.72 -0.88
CA TYR A 66 -4.63 -9.36 -1.44
C TYR A 66 -4.95 -9.40 -2.94
N ALA A 67 -4.30 -10.28 -3.71
CA ALA A 67 -4.59 -10.43 -5.13
C ALA A 67 -6.04 -10.86 -5.38
N ALA A 68 -6.53 -11.87 -4.64
CA ALA A 68 -7.92 -12.31 -4.71
C ALA A 68 -8.92 -11.24 -4.23
N SER A 69 -8.57 -10.44 -3.20
CA SER A 69 -9.41 -9.33 -2.74
C SER A 69 -9.62 -8.28 -3.83
N ARG A 70 -8.55 -7.94 -4.58
CA ARG A 70 -8.63 -7.01 -5.71
C ARG A 70 -9.53 -7.55 -6.83
N MET A 71 -9.52 -8.86 -7.08
CA MET A 71 -10.45 -9.48 -8.03
C MET A 71 -11.90 -9.33 -7.56
N ILE A 72 -12.19 -9.66 -6.30
CA ILE A 72 -13.54 -9.53 -5.70
C ILE A 72 -14.04 -8.09 -5.79
N VAL A 73 -13.23 -7.11 -5.33
CA VAL A 73 -13.62 -5.69 -5.34
C VAL A 73 -13.84 -5.19 -6.77
N SER A 74 -13.06 -5.66 -7.75
CA SER A 74 -13.26 -5.30 -9.16
C SER A 74 -14.63 -5.73 -9.71
N GLN A 75 -15.16 -6.86 -9.24
CA GLN A 75 -16.48 -7.35 -9.68
C GLN A 75 -17.64 -6.48 -9.18
N THR A 76 -17.45 -5.72 -8.10
CA THR A 76 -18.49 -4.81 -7.60
C THR A 76 -18.80 -3.66 -8.56
N LYS A 77 -17.86 -3.32 -9.46
CA LYS A 77 -17.91 -2.19 -10.43
C LYS A 77 -18.25 -0.81 -9.82
N GLY A 78 -18.33 -0.69 -8.49
CA GLY A 78 -18.72 0.51 -7.78
C GLY A 78 -17.51 1.30 -7.30
N ARG A 79 -17.40 2.57 -7.74
CA ARG A 79 -16.33 3.50 -7.28
C ARG A 79 -16.28 3.63 -5.75
N TYR A 80 -17.45 3.59 -5.09
CA TYR A 80 -17.54 3.62 -3.64
C TYR A 80 -16.78 2.46 -2.99
N PHE A 81 -17.05 1.22 -3.39
CA PHE A 81 -16.40 0.02 -2.83
C PHE A 81 -14.90 -0.01 -3.10
N ILE A 82 -14.48 0.38 -4.32
CA ILE A 82 -13.06 0.52 -4.67
C ILE A 82 -12.36 1.52 -3.76
N SER A 83 -12.94 2.71 -3.56
CA SER A 83 -12.33 3.75 -2.73
C SER A 83 -12.29 3.34 -1.25
N ARG A 84 -13.38 2.75 -0.73
CA ARG A 84 -13.44 2.19 0.65
C ARG A 84 -12.35 1.16 0.89
N TYR A 85 -12.19 0.21 -0.05
CA TYR A 85 -11.13 -0.80 0.00
C TYR A 85 -9.73 -0.18 -0.08
N ALA A 86 -9.50 0.73 -1.03
CA ALA A 86 -8.22 1.40 -1.21
C ALA A 86 -7.79 2.20 0.03
N VAL A 87 -8.72 2.90 0.69
CA VAL A 87 -8.46 3.62 1.95
C VAL A 87 -8.08 2.66 3.07
N ALA A 88 -8.75 1.53 3.20
CA ALA A 88 -8.46 0.57 4.25
C ALA A 88 -7.08 -0.10 4.06
N GLU A 89 -6.74 -0.51 2.83
CA GLU A 89 -5.40 -1.02 2.49
C GLU A 89 -4.31 0.03 2.68
N ALA A 90 -4.55 1.27 2.25
CA ALA A 90 -3.61 2.36 2.43
C ALA A 90 -3.32 2.63 3.92
N LYS A 91 -4.36 2.70 4.76
CA LYS A 91 -4.20 2.82 6.22
C LYS A 91 -3.42 1.66 6.80
N ARG A 92 -3.70 0.43 6.35
CA ARG A 92 -2.97 -0.76 6.80
C ARG A 92 -1.49 -0.69 6.43
N ALA A 93 -1.15 -0.30 5.21
CA ALA A 93 0.22 -0.06 4.78
C ALA A 93 0.89 1.03 5.61
N GLY A 94 0.19 2.14 5.87
CA GLY A 94 0.61 3.22 6.76
C GLY A 94 1.01 2.76 8.16
N LYS A 95 0.19 1.91 8.78
CA LYS A 95 0.48 1.31 10.10
C LYS A 95 1.76 0.47 10.09
N TYR A 96 2.18 -0.11 8.96
CA TYR A 96 3.48 -0.79 8.85
C TYR A 96 4.61 0.21 8.61
N LEU A 97 4.42 1.10 7.63
CA LEU A 97 5.39 2.12 7.20
C LEU A 97 5.84 3.05 8.33
N SER A 98 4.95 3.41 9.27
CA SER A 98 5.26 4.31 10.38
C SER A 98 6.35 3.78 11.32
N THR A 99 6.51 2.46 11.39
CA THR A 99 7.48 1.76 12.26
C THR A 99 8.51 0.96 11.48
N GLU A 100 8.48 1.03 10.14
CA GLU A 100 9.33 0.24 9.25
C GLU A 100 10.77 0.75 9.24
N GLU A 101 11.75 -0.12 9.03
CA GLU A 101 13.14 0.30 8.86
C GLU A 101 13.36 1.05 7.54
N ASP A 102 14.34 1.96 7.52
CA ASP A 102 14.56 2.88 6.39
C ASP A 102 14.78 2.15 5.05
N GLY A 103 15.38 0.94 5.06
CA GLY A 103 15.57 0.11 3.88
C GLY A 103 14.25 -0.36 3.24
N ASN A 104 13.40 -1.03 4.02
CA ASN A 104 12.08 -1.48 3.56
C ASN A 104 11.14 -0.31 3.26
N PHE A 105 11.23 0.76 4.06
CA PHE A 105 10.48 1.98 3.84
C PHE A 105 10.85 2.62 2.49
N SER A 106 12.15 2.78 2.20
CA SER A 106 12.65 3.25 0.89
C SER A 106 12.17 2.37 -0.25
N LYS A 107 12.29 1.04 -0.10
CA LYS A 107 11.83 0.06 -1.10
C LYS A 107 10.35 0.21 -1.42
N ALA A 108 9.49 0.38 -0.41
CA ALA A 108 8.06 0.59 -0.60
C ALA A 108 7.73 1.93 -1.27
N LEU A 109 8.43 3.01 -0.92
CA LEU A 109 8.20 4.35 -1.47
C LEU A 109 8.70 4.50 -2.93
N LEU A 110 9.73 3.73 -3.31
CA LEU A 110 10.24 3.68 -4.68
C LEU A 110 9.19 3.20 -5.69
N GLU A 111 8.21 2.39 -5.29
CA GLU A 111 7.06 2.01 -6.15
C GLU A 111 6.30 3.22 -6.69
N PHE A 112 6.32 4.33 -5.96
CA PHE A 112 5.65 5.58 -6.33
C PHE A 112 6.63 6.63 -6.88
N GLY A 113 7.90 6.23 -7.04
CA GLY A 113 9.03 7.08 -7.37
C GLY A 113 9.28 8.16 -6.32
N ILE A 114 8.97 7.89 -5.05
CA ILE A 114 9.27 8.80 -3.94
C ILE A 114 10.65 8.40 -3.42
N GLN A 115 11.66 9.16 -3.80
CA GLN A 115 12.97 9.09 -3.17
C GLN A 115 13.01 10.07 -2.01
N PHE A 116 13.61 9.65 -0.91
CA PHE A 116 13.83 10.51 0.24
C PHE A 116 15.27 10.41 0.69
N SER A 117 15.74 11.44 1.38
CA SER A 117 17.02 11.41 2.09
C SER A 117 16.83 11.90 3.51
N ARG A 118 17.63 11.38 4.43
CA ARG A 118 17.58 11.75 5.84
C ARG A 118 18.46 12.98 6.08
N GLU A 119 17.96 13.94 6.85
CA GLU A 119 18.64 15.17 7.22
C GLU A 119 18.57 15.36 8.74
N GLY A 120 19.28 14.49 9.48
CA GLY A 120 19.25 14.43 10.94
C GLY A 120 18.53 13.19 11.48
N LYS A 121 18.12 13.21 12.75
CA LYS A 121 17.56 12.02 13.42
C LYS A 121 16.16 11.67 12.90
N ASP A 122 15.24 12.64 12.84
CA ASP A 122 13.83 12.40 12.51
C ASP A 122 13.30 13.27 11.37
N THR A 123 14.21 13.88 10.62
CA THR A 123 13.88 14.77 9.50
C THR A 123 14.28 14.10 8.19
N PHE A 124 13.34 14.06 7.27
CA PHE A 124 13.50 13.53 5.92
C PHE A 124 13.14 14.63 4.94
N LYS A 125 13.76 14.62 3.76
CA LYS A 125 13.38 15.47 2.65
C LYS A 125 12.95 14.66 1.45
N ILE A 126 11.90 15.13 0.78
CA ILE A 126 11.39 14.53 -0.46
C ILE A 126 11.23 15.59 -1.56
N PRO A 127 11.33 15.22 -2.85
CA PRO A 127 11.09 16.15 -3.94
C PRO A 127 9.70 16.80 -3.88
N VAL A 128 9.63 18.13 -4.04
CA VAL A 128 8.37 18.90 -4.00
C VAL A 128 7.32 18.36 -4.96
N LEU A 129 7.73 17.93 -6.17
CA LEU A 129 6.82 17.35 -7.15
C LEU A 129 6.13 16.07 -6.64
N LYS A 130 6.86 15.24 -5.89
CA LYS A 130 6.31 14.02 -5.30
C LYS A 130 5.43 14.34 -4.10
N TYR A 131 5.84 15.30 -3.28
CA TYR A 131 5.02 15.82 -2.19
C TYR A 131 3.66 16.32 -2.70
N LEU A 132 3.63 17.21 -3.70
CA LEU A 132 2.38 17.76 -4.24
C LEU A 132 1.48 16.69 -4.85
N LYS A 133 2.05 15.69 -5.52
CA LYS A 133 1.28 14.60 -6.16
C LYS A 133 0.52 13.73 -5.16
N TYR A 134 1.07 13.54 -3.97
CA TYR A 134 0.58 12.60 -2.95
C TYR A 134 0.29 13.29 -1.60
N SER A 135 0.19 14.61 -1.58
CA SER A 135 -0.11 15.36 -0.37
C SER A 135 -1.52 15.02 0.12
N PRO A 136 -1.69 14.62 1.39
CA PRO A 136 -3.00 14.54 2.03
C PRO A 136 -3.77 15.85 1.92
N LYS A 137 -5.11 15.77 1.89
CA LYS A 137 -5.96 16.96 1.78
C LYS A 137 -6.02 17.83 3.04
N SER A 138 -5.46 17.37 4.16
CA SER A 138 -5.48 18.10 5.43
C SER A 138 -4.60 19.35 5.38
N ILE A 139 -4.97 20.36 6.17
CA ILE A 139 -4.33 21.68 6.13
C ILE A 139 -2.83 21.64 6.46
N ASP A 140 -2.42 20.70 7.33
CA ASP A 140 -1.02 20.50 7.74
C ASP A 140 -0.10 20.00 6.61
N TYR A 141 -0.70 19.56 5.50
CA TYR A 141 0.01 19.10 4.31
C TYR A 141 -0.11 20.07 3.12
N LYS A 142 -0.72 21.24 3.31
CA LYS A 142 -0.63 22.32 2.31
C LYS A 142 0.82 22.79 2.24
N LEU A 143 1.37 22.92 1.02
CA LEU A 143 2.77 23.30 0.81
C LEU A 143 3.15 24.63 1.49
N VAL A 144 2.21 25.59 1.56
CA VAL A 144 2.39 26.88 2.26
C VAL A 144 2.68 26.72 3.77
N ASN A 145 2.31 25.58 4.36
CA ASN A 145 2.52 25.26 5.77
C ASN A 145 3.74 24.33 5.97
N ARG A 146 4.60 24.18 4.96
CA ARG A 146 5.76 23.28 4.99
C ARG A 146 7.06 24.04 4.83
N GLU A 147 8.10 23.53 5.46
CA GLU A 147 9.47 23.95 5.15
C GLU A 147 9.89 23.37 3.79
N VAL A 148 10.30 24.26 2.88
CA VAL A 148 10.75 23.93 1.53
C VAL A 148 12.11 24.57 1.30
N LYS A 149 13.12 23.77 0.93
CA LYS A 149 14.47 24.24 0.63
C LYS A 149 15.06 23.42 -0.51
N GLY A 150 15.66 24.09 -1.50
CA GLY A 150 16.33 23.42 -2.62
C GLY A 150 15.43 22.46 -3.42
N GLY A 151 14.14 22.77 -3.57
CA GLY A 151 13.19 21.91 -4.31
C GLY A 151 12.72 20.66 -3.54
N ALA A 152 13.01 20.59 -2.24
CA ALA A 152 12.57 19.49 -1.38
C ALA A 152 11.70 19.99 -0.21
N VAL A 153 10.75 19.16 0.19
CA VAL A 153 9.88 19.38 1.37
C VAL A 153 10.42 18.56 2.52
N PHE A 154 10.55 19.19 3.68
CA PHE A 154 11.01 18.56 4.92
C PHE A 154 9.81 17.95 5.65
N CYS A 155 9.98 16.73 6.15
CA CYS A 155 8.93 15.96 6.81
C CYS A 155 9.49 14.98 7.84
N THR A 156 8.70 14.68 8.85
CA THR A 156 8.99 13.59 9.79
C THR A 156 8.68 12.23 9.16
N LYS A 157 9.14 11.14 9.79
CA LYS A 157 8.82 9.77 9.37
C LYS A 157 7.32 9.52 9.28
N GLN A 158 6.55 10.00 10.26
CA GLN A 158 5.09 9.84 10.30
C GLN A 158 4.41 10.61 9.16
N GLN A 159 4.88 11.83 8.87
CA GLN A 159 4.36 12.62 7.76
C GLN A 159 4.68 11.97 6.41
N LEU A 160 5.89 11.42 6.26
CA LEU A 160 6.28 10.71 5.05
C LEU A 160 5.50 9.40 4.87
N ALA A 161 5.26 8.66 5.95
CA ALA A 161 4.39 7.49 5.95
C ALA A 161 2.96 7.87 5.51
N ARG A 162 2.42 8.99 6.01
CA ARG A 162 1.09 9.49 5.61
C ARG A 162 1.02 9.90 4.13
N ILE A 163 2.09 10.46 3.57
CA ILE A 163 2.19 10.74 2.13
C ILE A 163 2.22 9.43 1.33
N ALA A 164 2.94 8.41 1.82
CA ALA A 164 2.97 7.09 1.20
C ALA A 164 1.60 6.40 1.25
N GLU A 165 0.82 6.57 2.33
CA GLU A 165 -0.57 6.08 2.40
C GLU A 165 -1.43 6.63 1.24
N GLU A 166 -1.36 7.94 0.95
CA GLU A 166 -2.11 8.53 -0.17
C GLU A 166 -1.59 8.02 -1.52
N ALA A 167 -0.28 7.73 -1.65
CA ALA A 167 0.28 7.11 -2.84
C ALA A 167 -0.25 5.68 -3.05
N VAL A 168 -0.31 4.86 -2.00
CA VAL A 168 -0.89 3.51 -2.01
C VAL A 168 -2.36 3.57 -2.40
N LYS A 169 -3.14 4.43 -1.74
CA LYS A 169 -4.56 4.62 -2.04
C LYS A 169 -4.78 4.94 -3.52
N LYS A 170 -4.08 5.96 -4.04
CA LYS A 170 -4.19 6.39 -5.44
C LYS A 170 -3.78 5.29 -6.41
N SER A 171 -2.76 4.49 -6.08
CA SER A 171 -2.34 3.33 -6.87
C SER A 171 -3.42 2.24 -6.93
N ILE A 172 -4.06 1.92 -5.80
CA ILE A 172 -5.13 0.92 -5.76
C ILE A 172 -6.36 1.43 -6.54
N GLU A 173 -6.77 2.69 -6.33
CA GLU A 173 -7.91 3.30 -7.03
C GLU A 173 -7.71 3.37 -8.56
N THR A 174 -6.49 3.64 -9.02
CA THR A 174 -6.19 3.73 -10.47
C THR A 174 -6.02 2.37 -11.13
N SER A 175 -5.66 1.34 -10.37
CA SER A 175 -5.47 -0.03 -10.85
C SER A 175 -6.73 -0.90 -10.77
N LEU A 176 -7.82 -0.39 -10.20
CA LEU A 176 -9.12 -1.05 -10.10
C LEU A 176 -10.20 -0.26 -10.90
N PRO A 177 -11.18 -0.94 -11.52
CA PRO A 177 -11.34 -2.39 -11.57
C PRO A 177 -10.31 -3.05 -12.50
N ILE A 178 -9.93 -4.29 -12.20
CA ILE A 178 -9.11 -5.11 -13.10
C ILE A 178 -9.95 -5.39 -14.35
N LYS A 179 -9.48 -4.91 -15.50
CA LYS A 179 -10.05 -5.25 -16.81
C LYS A 179 -9.61 -6.68 -17.16
N ALA A 180 -10.38 -7.67 -16.72
CA ALA A 180 -10.19 -9.02 -17.22
C ALA A 180 -10.62 -9.05 -18.69
N LYS A 181 -9.71 -9.39 -19.61
CA LYS A 181 -10.14 -9.98 -20.88
C LYS A 181 -10.65 -11.37 -20.52
N VAL A 182 -11.96 -11.57 -20.54
CA VAL A 182 -12.51 -12.92 -20.53
C VAL A 182 -12.02 -13.55 -21.84
N PRO A 183 -11.25 -14.65 -21.84
CA PRO A 183 -11.00 -15.38 -23.06
C PRO A 183 -12.37 -15.82 -23.61
N SER A 184 -12.73 -15.28 -24.76
CA SER A 184 -13.88 -15.67 -25.58
C SER A 184 -13.64 -17.03 -26.21
#